data_AF-A0A956A8J9-F1
#
_entry.id   AF-A0A956A8J9-F1
#
_cell.length_a   1.000
_cell.length_b   1.000
_cell.length_c   1.000
_cell.angle_alpha   90.00
_cell.angle_beta   90.00
_cell.angle_gamma   90.00
#
_symmetry.space_group_name_H-M   'P 1'
#
loop_
_entity.id
_entity.type
_entity.pdbx_description
1 polymer ?
#
loop_
_entity_poly.entity_id
_entity_poly.type
_entity_poly.pdbx_seq_one_letter_code
_entity_poly.pdbx_strand_id
1 'polypeptide(L)'
;MRPSELRTRMLAEHDDLKQRIVSIRGALTTRGGELALSAELKARIERFSVALTAHMAHEEAYLAPALRQSTNWRDQNLNDLRAHHDAQREKLRVLMLALRDPEVPAEVIIHDVSMLLEEVEADVAEEDAQVLTTRMLRDDVVSIDASDG
;
A
#
# COMPACT_ATOMS: atom_id res chain seq x y z
N MET A 1 -11.42 -4.10 16.67
CA MET A 1 -11.42 -4.99 15.50
C MET A 1 -10.62 -6.21 15.87
N ARG A 2 -11.14 -7.41 15.61
CA ARG A 2 -10.39 -8.66 15.87
C ARG A 2 -9.25 -8.83 14.87
N PRO A 3 -8.12 -9.46 15.22
CA PRO A 3 -7.03 -9.73 14.29
C PRO A 3 -7.47 -10.40 12.98
N SER A 4 -8.43 -11.34 13.03
CA SER A 4 -9.01 -11.96 11.84
C SER A 4 -9.78 -10.99 10.95
N GLU A 5 -10.59 -10.10 11.54
CA GLU A 5 -11.33 -9.05 10.82
C GLU A 5 -10.38 -8.05 10.17
N LEU A 6 -9.32 -7.67 10.89
CA LEU A 6 -8.26 -6.79 10.38
C LEU A 6 -7.56 -7.42 9.18
N ARG A 7 -7.19 -8.70 9.29
CA ARG A 7 -6.56 -9.44 8.18
C ARG A 7 -7.46 -9.50 6.95
N THR A 8 -8.74 -9.87 7.12
CA THR A 8 -9.69 -9.93 6.01
C THR A 8 -9.84 -8.57 5.34
N ARG A 9 -9.85 -7.48 6.12
CA ARG A 9 -9.92 -6.13 5.57
C ARG A 9 -8.65 -5.75 4.81
N MET A 10 -7.46 -6.03 5.36
CA MET A 10 -6.19 -5.74 4.68
C MET A 10 -6.07 -6.47 3.35
N LEU A 11 -6.40 -7.78 3.32
CA LEU A 11 -6.41 -8.55 2.08
C LEU A 11 -7.36 -7.97 1.03
N ALA A 12 -8.53 -7.46 1.44
CA ALA A 12 -9.46 -6.82 0.52
C ALA A 12 -8.94 -5.47 -0.01
N GLU A 13 -8.24 -4.69 0.83
CA GLU A 13 -7.57 -3.45 0.42
C GLU A 13 -6.42 -3.76 -0.56
N HIS A 14 -5.65 -4.82 -0.32
CA HIS A 14 -4.58 -5.29 -1.22
C HIS A 14 -5.14 -5.69 -2.59
N ASP A 15 -6.26 -6.42 -2.62
CA ASP A 15 -6.91 -6.80 -3.87
C ASP A 15 -7.43 -5.58 -4.66
N ASP A 16 -7.96 -4.54 -4.00
CA ASP A 16 -8.34 -3.28 -4.65
C ASP A 16 -7.11 -2.55 -5.23
N LEU A 17 -6.00 -2.48 -4.48
CA LEU A 17 -4.75 -1.88 -4.96
C LEU A 17 -4.19 -2.63 -6.18
N LYS A 18 -4.14 -3.96 -6.14
CA LYS A 18 -3.70 -4.80 -7.27
C LYS A 18 -4.56 -4.56 -8.51
N GLN A 19 -5.88 -4.46 -8.37
CA GLN A 19 -6.77 -4.17 -9.50
C GLN A 19 -6.52 -2.79 -10.10
N ARG A 20 -6.24 -1.77 -9.27
CA ARG A 20 -5.87 -0.42 -9.74
C ARG A 20 -4.54 -0.42 -10.47
N ILE A 21 -3.53 -1.13 -9.96
CA ILE A 21 -2.23 -1.29 -10.60
C ILE A 21 -2.39 -1.88 -12.01
N VAL A 22 -3.15 -2.98 -12.14
CA VAL A 22 -3.45 -3.60 -13.44
C VAL A 22 -4.16 -2.61 -14.38
N SER A 23 -5.14 -1.86 -13.87
CA SER A 23 -5.88 -0.86 -14.65
C SER A 23 -5.01 0.28 -15.16
N ILE A 24 -4.05 0.76 -14.36
CA ILE A 24 -3.10 1.80 -14.76
C ILE A 24 -2.12 1.25 -15.79
N ARG A 25 -1.51 0.09 -15.55
CA ARG A 25 -0.58 -0.55 -16.49
C ARG A 25 -1.23 -0.81 -17.85
N GLY A 26 -2.48 -1.28 -17.88
CA GLY A 26 -3.23 -1.46 -19.13
C GLY A 26 -3.49 -0.14 -19.90
N ALA A 27 -3.61 0.98 -19.20
CA ALA A 27 -3.75 2.30 -19.84
C ALA A 27 -2.41 2.87 -20.34
N LEU A 28 -1.28 2.45 -19.74
CA LEU A 28 0.06 2.84 -20.19
C LEU A 28 0.46 2.14 -21.49
N THR A 29 0.07 0.87 -21.69
CA THR A 29 0.48 0.06 -22.85
C THR A 29 -0.32 0.31 -24.13
N THR A 30 -1.47 0.97 -24.05
CA THR A 30 -2.46 1.04 -25.15
C THR A 30 -2.31 2.23 -26.11
N ARG A 31 -1.30 3.10 -25.96
CA ARG A 31 -1.10 4.26 -26.84
C ARG A 31 0.03 4.01 -27.86
N GLY A 32 -0.37 3.86 -29.13
CA GLY A 32 0.45 3.48 -30.27
C GLY A 32 1.58 4.46 -30.66
N GLY A 33 2.60 4.57 -29.81
CA GLY A 33 3.89 5.18 -30.14
C GLY A 33 4.16 6.56 -29.53
N GLU A 34 3.11 7.31 -29.16
CA GLU A 34 3.24 8.57 -28.41
C GLU A 34 2.78 8.38 -26.96
N LEU A 35 3.73 8.54 -26.05
CA LEU A 35 3.51 8.54 -24.61
C LEU A 35 2.77 9.83 -24.22
N ALA A 36 1.44 9.79 -24.22
CA ALA A 36 0.62 10.91 -23.80
C ALA A 36 -0.23 10.54 -22.59
N LEU A 37 -0.20 11.39 -21.56
CA LEU A 37 -1.04 11.25 -20.36
C LEU A 37 -2.48 11.63 -20.66
N SER A 38 -3.32 10.62 -20.91
CA SER A 38 -4.77 10.83 -21.06
C SER A 38 -5.39 11.36 -19.76
N ALA A 39 -6.45 12.16 -19.86
CA ALA A 39 -7.21 12.59 -18.68
C ALA A 39 -7.70 11.40 -17.84
N GLU A 40 -8.06 10.30 -18.49
CA GLU A 40 -8.47 9.06 -17.83
C GLU A 40 -7.31 8.40 -17.06
N LEU A 41 -6.11 8.35 -17.64
CA LEU A 41 -4.93 7.83 -16.96
C LEU A 41 -4.56 8.69 -15.74
N LYS A 42 -4.59 10.02 -15.88
CA LYS A 42 -4.38 10.93 -14.74
C LYS A 42 -5.39 10.66 -13.63
N ALA A 43 -6.67 10.54 -13.96
CA ALA A 43 -7.72 10.23 -12.99
C ALA A 43 -7.55 8.86 -12.32
N ARG A 44 -7.04 7.84 -13.04
CA ARG A 44 -6.71 6.54 -12.44
C ARG A 44 -5.57 6.65 -11.44
N ILE A 45 -4.51 7.37 -11.78
CA ILE A 45 -3.36 7.60 -10.91
C ILE A 45 -3.78 8.37 -9.65
N GLU A 46 -4.61 9.40 -9.78
CA GLU A 46 -5.15 10.15 -8.63
C GLU A 46 -5.99 9.25 -7.71
N ARG A 47 -6.89 8.43 -8.27
CA ARG A 47 -7.69 7.48 -7.48
C ARG A 47 -6.83 6.41 -6.80
N PHE A 48 -5.74 5.98 -7.43
CA PHE A 48 -4.77 5.07 -6.82
C PHE A 48 -4.02 5.75 -5.67
N SER A 49 -3.57 6.99 -5.84
CA SER A 49 -2.91 7.78 -4.79
C SER A 49 -3.78 7.91 -3.53
N VAL A 50 -5.07 8.19 -3.71
CA VAL A 50 -6.03 8.26 -2.58
C VAL A 50 -6.17 6.91 -1.89
N ALA A 51 -6.32 5.82 -2.66
CA ALA A 51 -6.45 4.47 -2.11
C ALA A 51 -5.19 4.03 -1.34
N LEU A 52 -4.00 4.23 -1.91
CA LEU A 52 -2.72 3.88 -1.29
C LEU A 52 -2.48 4.68 -0.01
N THR A 53 -2.79 5.99 -0.02
CA THR A 53 -2.67 6.83 1.18
C THR A 53 -3.61 6.36 2.29
N ALA A 54 -4.85 6.01 1.94
CA ALA A 54 -5.82 5.49 2.91
C ALA A 54 -5.40 4.12 3.48
N HIS A 55 -4.84 3.26 2.63
CA HIS A 55 -4.30 1.95 3.02
C HIS A 55 -3.14 2.10 4.02
N MET A 56 -2.08 2.87 3.68
CA MET A 56 -0.96 3.12 4.61
C MET A 56 -1.42 3.69 5.95
N ALA A 57 -2.39 4.61 5.94
CA ALA A 57 -2.95 5.18 7.18
C ALA A 57 -3.72 4.13 7.99
N HIS A 58 -4.40 3.20 7.32
CA HIS A 58 -5.11 2.10 7.97
C HIS A 58 -4.13 1.09 8.57
N GLU A 59 -3.03 0.77 7.89
CA GLU A 59 -1.98 -0.09 8.46
C GLU A 59 -1.33 0.53 9.70
N GLU A 60 -0.96 1.81 9.62
CA GLU A 60 -0.36 2.53 10.75
C GLU A 60 -1.30 2.61 11.96
N ALA A 61 -2.60 2.76 11.72
CA ALA A 61 -3.59 2.89 12.77
C ALA A 61 -4.01 1.54 13.39
N TYR A 62 -3.96 0.44 12.63
CA TYR A 62 -4.54 -0.85 13.08
C TYR A 62 -3.58 -2.04 12.96
N LEU A 63 -2.86 -2.18 11.84
CA LEU A 63 -1.95 -3.31 11.63
C LEU A 63 -0.68 -3.18 12.48
N ALA A 64 0.01 -2.04 12.42
CA ALA A 64 1.22 -1.82 13.20
C ALA A 64 1.02 -2.02 14.71
N PRO A 65 -0.06 -1.49 15.34
CA PRO A 65 -0.36 -1.78 16.75
C PRO A 65 -0.66 -3.26 17.04
N ALA A 66 -1.34 -3.96 16.12
CA ALA A 66 -1.63 -5.39 16.28
C ALA A 66 -0.35 -6.24 16.18
N LEU A 67 0.54 -5.92 15.24
CA LEU A 67 1.83 -6.61 15.09
C LEU A 67 2.75 -6.38 16.28
N ARG A 68 2.73 -5.19 16.89
CA ARG A 68 3.52 -4.91 18.10
C ARG A 68 3.16 -5.80 19.29
N GLN A 69 1.93 -6.29 19.34
CA GLN A 69 1.47 -7.24 20.37
C GLN A 69 1.88 -8.69 20.05
N SER A 70 2.34 -8.97 18.83
CA SER A 70 2.83 -10.27 18.40
C SER A 70 4.30 -10.44 18.79
N THR A 71 4.63 -11.55 19.44
CA THR A 71 6.02 -11.89 19.85
C THR A 71 6.98 -12.08 18.68
N ASN A 72 6.48 -12.13 17.46
CA ASN A 72 7.23 -12.42 16.24
C ASN A 72 7.60 -11.16 15.42
N TRP A 73 7.16 -9.96 15.82
CA TRP A 73 7.45 -8.71 15.10
C TRP A 73 8.34 -7.79 15.94
N ARG A 74 9.48 -7.35 15.38
CA ARG A 74 10.45 -6.50 16.11
C ARG A 74 10.13 -5.02 15.90
N ASP A 75 10.49 -4.18 16.87
CA ASP A 75 10.35 -2.72 16.76
C ASP A 75 11.07 -2.15 15.52
N GLN A 76 12.18 -2.77 15.08
CA GLN A 76 12.87 -2.41 13.85
C GLN A 76 11.96 -2.49 12.62
N ASN A 77 11.19 -3.57 12.49
CA ASN A 77 10.28 -3.77 11.35
C ASN A 77 9.19 -2.68 11.29
N LEU A 78 8.76 -2.15 12.45
CA LEU A 78 7.78 -1.05 12.50
C LEU A 78 8.39 0.30 12.07
N ASN A 79 9.67 0.52 12.37
CA ASN A 79 10.39 1.71 11.91
C ASN A 79 10.63 1.63 10.40
N ASP A 80 10.98 0.46 9.90
CA ASP A 80 11.20 0.23 8.47
C ASP A 80 9.89 0.44 7.68
N LEU A 81 8.76 -0.11 8.15
CA LEU A 81 7.44 0.13 7.56
C LEU A 81 7.11 1.62 7.46
N ARG A 82 7.29 2.37 8.55
CA ARG A 82 7.04 3.83 8.56
C ARG A 82 7.94 4.58 7.61
N ALA A 83 9.23 4.24 7.56
CA ALA A 83 10.17 4.86 6.65
C ALA A 83 9.79 4.59 5.18
N HIS A 84 9.35 3.37 4.86
CA HIS A 84 8.82 3.03 3.55
C HIS A 84 7.56 3.83 3.22
N HIS A 85 6.60 3.92 4.13
CA HIS A 85 5.39 4.72 3.92
C HIS A 85 5.69 6.20 3.70
N ASP A 86 6.60 6.78 4.48
CA ASP A 86 6.98 8.18 4.32
C ASP A 86 7.65 8.42 2.95
N ALA A 87 8.49 7.48 2.49
CA ALA A 87 9.08 7.54 1.15
C ALA A 87 8.01 7.42 0.05
N GLN A 88 7.05 6.51 0.19
CA GLN A 88 5.94 6.36 -0.77
C GLN A 88 5.04 7.61 -0.80
N ARG A 89 4.71 8.19 0.37
CA ARG A 89 3.96 9.45 0.47
C ARG A 89 4.67 10.59 -0.25
N GLU A 90 5.98 10.69 -0.10
CA GLU A 90 6.77 11.72 -0.78
C GLU A 90 6.77 11.51 -2.30
N LYS A 91 6.95 10.27 -2.77
CA LYS A 91 6.83 9.94 -4.20
C LYS A 91 5.45 10.29 -4.76
N LEU A 92 4.38 9.93 -4.05
CA LEU A 92 3.01 10.31 -4.41
C LEU A 92 2.84 11.82 -4.49
N ARG A 93 3.35 12.56 -3.50
CA ARG A 93 3.26 14.03 -3.46
C ARG A 93 3.93 14.65 -4.67
N VAL A 94 5.16 14.23 -4.98
CA VAL A 94 5.91 14.70 -6.16
C VAL A 94 5.18 14.34 -7.44
N LEU A 95 4.67 13.11 -7.55
CA LEU A 95 3.95 12.65 -8.72
C LEU A 95 2.64 13.42 -8.96
N MET A 96 1.89 13.73 -7.90
CA MET A 96 0.65 14.53 -8.01
C MET A 96 0.93 15.96 -8.48
N LEU A 97 2.07 16.55 -8.08
CA LEU A 97 2.51 17.84 -8.58
C LEU A 97 2.86 17.76 -10.06
N ALA A 98 3.65 16.76 -10.46
CA ALA A 98 4.04 16.54 -11.84
C ALA A 98 2.85 16.33 -12.78
N LEU A 99 1.81 15.60 -12.35
CA LEU A 99 0.59 15.39 -13.16
C LEU A 99 -0.15 16.69 -13.54
N ARG A 100 0.02 17.74 -12.74
CA ARG A 100 -0.62 19.05 -12.90
C ARG A 100 0.27 20.06 -13.61
N ASP A 101 1.56 19.77 -13.73
CA ASP A 101 2.54 20.66 -14.35
C ASP A 101 2.67 20.33 -15.85
N PRO A 102 2.29 21.25 -16.76
CA PRO A 102 2.42 21.02 -18.19
C PRO A 102 3.88 20.98 -18.67
N GLU A 103 4.84 21.46 -17.89
CA GLU A 103 6.25 21.47 -18.24
C GLU A 103 6.94 20.12 -17.98
N VAL A 104 6.32 19.23 -17.19
CA VAL A 104 6.89 17.91 -16.92
C VAL A 104 6.56 16.96 -18.08
N PRO A 105 7.57 16.35 -18.74
CA PRO A 105 7.34 15.41 -19.83
C PRO A 105 6.52 14.20 -19.39
N ALA A 106 5.62 13.74 -20.27
CA ALA A 106 4.74 12.61 -20.00
C ALA A 106 5.54 11.32 -19.72
N GLU A 107 6.69 11.15 -20.37
CA GLU A 107 7.60 10.02 -20.22
C GLU A 107 8.15 9.92 -18.80
N VAL A 108 8.48 11.06 -18.18
CA VAL A 108 8.97 11.13 -16.80
C VAL A 108 7.89 10.67 -15.85
N ILE A 109 6.67 11.20 -16.00
CA ILE A 109 5.53 10.82 -15.17
C ILE A 109 5.20 9.33 -15.34
N ILE A 110 5.23 8.81 -16.56
CA ILE A 110 4.95 7.40 -16.83
C ILE A 110 6.01 6.49 -16.21
N HIS A 111 7.28 6.89 -16.29
CA HIS A 111 8.37 6.19 -15.62
C HIS A 111 8.14 6.15 -14.10
N ASP A 112 7.91 7.32 -13.48
CA ASP A 112 7.73 7.45 -12.03
C ASP A 112 6.51 6.68 -11.53
N VAL A 113 5.39 6.73 -12.27
CA VAL A 113 4.20 5.90 -11.99
C VAL A 113 4.59 4.43 -12.04
N SER A 114 5.28 3.97 -13.09
CA SER A 114 5.60 2.56 -13.27
C SER A 114 6.46 2.02 -12.13
N MET A 115 7.48 2.79 -11.73
CA MET A 115 8.34 2.47 -10.59
C MET A 115 7.54 2.37 -9.28
N LEU A 116 6.66 3.35 -9.01
CA LEU A 116 5.82 3.31 -7.82
C LEU A 116 4.87 2.10 -7.81
N LEU A 117 4.27 1.74 -8.95
CA LEU A 117 3.39 0.58 -9.04
C LEU A 117 4.13 -0.73 -8.78
N GLU A 118 5.38 -0.85 -9.23
CA GLU A 118 6.24 -2.01 -8.97
C GLU A 118 6.61 -2.13 -7.49
N GLU A 119 6.97 -1.01 -6.85
CA GLU A 119 7.27 -0.98 -5.41
C GLU A 119 6.06 -1.40 -4.58
N VAL A 120 4.89 -0.81 -4.83
CA VAL A 120 3.66 -1.12 -4.07
C VAL A 120 3.22 -2.56 -4.29
N GLU A 121 3.38 -3.11 -5.49
CA GLU A 121 3.07 -4.52 -5.76
C GLU A 121 4.00 -5.47 -4.99
N ALA A 122 5.29 -5.14 -4.89
CA ALA A 122 6.26 -5.91 -4.13
C ALA A 122 5.96 -5.86 -2.62
N ASP A 123 5.67 -4.67 -2.08
CA ASP A 123 5.35 -4.48 -0.66
C ASP A 123 4.09 -5.28 -0.27
N VAL A 124 3.01 -5.15 -1.05
CA VAL A 124 1.76 -5.91 -0.82
C VAL A 124 1.99 -7.42 -0.89
N ALA A 125 2.82 -7.89 -1.83
CA ALA A 125 3.12 -9.32 -1.94
C ALA A 125 3.93 -9.84 -0.75
N GLU A 126 4.88 -9.04 -0.26
CA GLU A 126 5.66 -9.36 0.94
C GLU A 126 4.76 -9.40 2.19
N GLU A 127 3.88 -8.42 2.36
CA GLU A 127 2.95 -8.35 3.48
C GLU A 127 1.97 -9.52 3.49
N ASP A 128 1.38 -9.86 2.34
CA ASP A 128 0.50 -11.04 2.20
C ASP A 128 1.20 -12.33 2.62
N ALA A 129 2.47 -12.49 2.23
CA ALA A 129 3.23 -13.71 2.47
C ALA A 129 3.77 -13.82 3.90
N GLN A 130 4.17 -12.70 4.52
CA GLN A 130 4.92 -12.69 5.78
C GLN A 130 4.10 -12.17 6.96
N VAL A 131 3.28 -11.14 6.75
CA VAL A 131 2.66 -10.33 7.80
C VAL A 131 1.20 -10.71 8.01
N LEU A 132 0.44 -10.88 6.92
CA LEU A 132 -0.99 -11.19 6.96
C LEU A 132 -1.27 -12.70 7.05
N THR A 133 -0.38 -13.45 7.69
CA THR A 133 -0.59 -14.88 7.93
C THR A 133 -1.42 -15.12 9.19
N THR A 134 -2.17 -16.23 9.24
CA THR A 134 -2.88 -16.69 10.46
C THR A 134 -1.93 -16.93 11.64
N ARG A 135 -0.60 -16.98 11.42
CA ARG A 135 0.37 -17.10 12.51
C ARG A 135 0.64 -15.74 13.19
N MET A 136 0.65 -14.66 12.41
CA MET A 136 0.95 -13.31 12.89
C MET A 136 -0.28 -12.63 13.51
N LEU A 137 -1.45 -12.82 12.91
CA LEU A 137 -2.72 -12.22 13.32
C LEU A 137 -3.68 -13.31 13.80
N ARG A 138 -3.51 -13.76 15.05
CA ARG A 138 -4.38 -14.74 15.71
C ARG A 138 -5.37 -14.04 16.64
N ASP A 139 -6.60 -14.53 16.64
CA ASP A 139 -7.60 -14.12 17.63
C ASP A 139 -7.30 -14.71 19.03
N ASP A 140 -6.42 -15.72 19.10
CA ASP A 140 -6.04 -16.44 20.32
C ASP A 140 -5.00 -15.66 21.15
N VAL A 141 -5.40 -14.54 21.74
CA VAL A 141 -4.80 -14.09 23.00
C VAL A 141 -5.72 -14.59 24.10
N VAL A 142 -5.39 -15.76 24.65
CA VAL A 142 -5.97 -16.23 25.91
C VAL A 142 -5.66 -15.17 26.95
N SER A 143 -6.70 -14.47 27.40
CA SER A 143 -6.65 -13.66 28.61
C SER A 143 -6.16 -14.58 29.72
N ILE A 144 -4.96 -14.33 30.26
CA ILE A 144 -4.54 -14.95 31.51
C ILE A 144 -5.39 -14.24 32.57
N ASP A 145 -6.59 -14.76 32.79
CA ASP A 145 -7.38 -14.40 33.93
C ASP A 145 -6.60 -14.90 35.15
N ALA A 146 -6.12 -13.94 35.94
CA ALA A 146 -5.44 -14.19 37.19
C ALA A 146 -6.42 -14.95 38.10
N SER A 147 -6.28 -16.27 38.15
CA SER A 147 -6.95 -17.05 39.18
C SER A 147 -6.13 -16.94 40.45
N ASP A 148 -6.79 -16.38 41.46
CA ASP A 148 -6.34 -16.25 42.85
C ASP A 148 -5.57 -17.48 43.36
N GLY A 149 -4.49 -17.18 44.10
CA GLY A 149 -3.77 -18.10 44.97
C GLY A 149 -3.02 -17.32 46.04
#